data_AF-A0A2V8EU87-F1
#
_entry.id   AF-A0A2V8EU87-F1
#
_cell.length_a   1.000
_cell.length_b   1.000
_cell.length_c   1.000
_cell.angle_alpha   90.00
_cell.angle_beta   90.00
_cell.angle_gamma   90.00
#
_symmetry.space_group_name_H-M   'P 1'
#
loop_
_entity.id
_entity.type
_entity.pdbx_description
1 polymer ?
#
loop_
_entity_poly.entity_id
_entity_poly.type
_entity_poly.pdbx_seq_one_letter_code
_entity_poly.pdbx_strand_id
1 'polypeptide(L)' 'MLSLRAVRDSIISCDRCPRLRTYCAEIARVKRRAFRDEIYWGKPVPGFGDPAARMLLIGLAPAAHGANRTGRVF' A
#
# COMPACT_ATOMS: atom_id res chain seq x y z
N MET A 1 -16.86 17.56 5.64
CA MET A 1 -16.01 16.59 6.37
C MET A 1 -15.39 15.63 5.37
N LEU A 2 -14.09 15.35 5.47
CA LEU A 2 -13.43 14.32 4.66
C LEU A 2 -13.83 12.93 5.18
N SER A 3 -14.39 12.09 4.33
CA SER A 3 -14.69 10.69 4.69
C SER A 3 -13.42 9.83 4.59
N LEU A 4 -13.36 8.74 5.36
CA LEU A 4 -12.27 7.77 5.23
C LEU A 4 -12.15 7.20 3.81
N ARG A 5 -13.28 7.13 3.09
CA ARG A 5 -13.29 6.75 1.67
C ARG A 5 -12.55 7.76 0.80
N ALA A 6 -12.80 9.06 0.98
CA ALA A 6 -12.11 10.10 0.22
C ALA A 6 -10.60 10.13 0.51
N VAL A 7 -10.21 9.90 1.77
CA VAL A 7 -8.79 9.78 2.15
C VAL A 7 -8.15 8.53 1.55
N ARG A 8 -8.85 7.40 1.56
CA ARG A 8 -8.38 6.16 0.92
C ARG A 8 -8.12 6.38 -0.56
N ASP A 9 -9.07 6.99 -1.27
CA ASP A 9 -8.98 7.19 -2.71
C ASP A 9 -7.84 8.16 -3.06
N SER A 10 -7.63 9.23 -2.27
CA SER A 10 -6.51 10.16 -2.47
C SER A 10 -5.14 9.56 -2.17
N ILE A 11 -5.05 8.63 -1.21
CA ILE A 11 -3.83 7.87 -0.94
C ILE A 11 -3.51 6.99 -2.15
N ILE A 12 -4.48 6.20 -2.64
CA ILE A 12 -4.27 5.26 -3.74
C ILE A 12 -3.82 5.96 -5.02
N SER A 13 -4.31 7.17 -5.29
CA SER A 13 -3.94 7.96 -6.46
C SER A 13 -2.65 8.78 -6.30
N CYS A 14 -2.00 8.77 -5.14
CA CYS A 14 -0.85 9.63 -4.87
C CYS A 14 0.40 9.18 -5.64
N ASP A 15 1.04 10.11 -6.33
CA ASP A 15 2.25 9.93 -7.12
C ASP A 15 3.40 10.88 -6.73
N ARG A 16 3.22 11.69 -5.69
CA ARG A 16 4.12 12.77 -5.24
C ARG A 16 5.57 12.37 -4.92
N CYS A 17 5.87 11.07 -4.80
CA CYS A 17 7.21 10.56 -4.50
C CYS A 17 7.71 9.68 -5.65
N PRO A 18 8.28 10.26 -6.74
CA PRO A 18 8.65 9.51 -7.94
C PRO A 18 9.54 8.31 -7.66
N ARG A 19 10.56 8.49 -6.80
CA ARG A 19 11.48 7.40 -6.39
C ARG A 19 10.73 6.19 -5.81
N LEU A 20 9.73 6.43 -4.96
CA LEU A 20 8.94 5.36 -4.34
C LEU A 20 7.96 4.73 -5.33
N ARG A 21 7.34 5.55 -6.19
CA ARG A 21 6.43 5.05 -7.23
C ARG A 21 7.15 4.12 -8.20
N THR A 22 8.34 4.51 -8.67
CA THR A 22 9.19 3.68 -9.53
C THR A 22 9.59 2.39 -8.83
N TYR A 23 10.09 2.47 -7.59
CA TYR A 23 10.50 1.30 -6.83
C TYR A 23 9.35 0.31 -6.59
N CYS A 24 8.18 0.77 -6.15
CA CYS A 24 7.03 -0.11 -5.89
C CYS A 24 6.53 -0.80 -7.17
N ALA A 25 6.49 -0.07 -8.29
CA ALA A 25 6.09 -0.61 -9.59
C ALA A 25 7.11 -1.64 -10.11
N GLU A 26 8.41 -1.38 -9.94
CA GLU A 26 9.47 -2.31 -10.31
C GLU A 26 9.35 -3.61 -9.51
N ILE A 27 9.18 -3.53 -8.19
CA ILE A 27 9.00 -4.71 -7.34
C ILE A 27 7.75 -5.50 -7.71
N ALA A 28 6.65 -4.82 -8.06
CA ALA A 28 5.41 -5.46 -8.50
C ALA A 28 5.58 -6.22 -9.84
N ARG A 29 6.50 -5.76 -10.70
CA ARG A 29 6.83 -6.40 -11.97
C ARG A 29 7.82 -7.56 -11.80
N VAL A 30 8.92 -7.33 -11.08
CA VAL A 30 10.02 -8.30 -10.91
C VAL A 30 9.60 -9.43 -9.97
N LYS A 31 8.95 -9.07 -8.85
CA LYS A 31 8.47 -9.97 -7.79
C LYS A 31 9.58 -10.82 -7.16
N ARG A 32 9.29 -11.42 -6.00
CA ARG A 32 10.17 -12.44 -5.41
C ARG A 32 9.79 -13.81 -5.98
N ARG A 33 10.76 -14.73 -6.12
CA ARG A 33 10.53 -16.11 -6.60
C ARG A 33 9.32 -16.79 -5.96
N ALA A 34 9.15 -16.64 -4.64
CA ALA A 34 8.05 -17.23 -3.89
C ALA A 34 6.65 -16.70 -4.28
N PHE A 35 6.57 -15.53 -4.90
CA PHE A 35 5.32 -14.82 -5.24
C PHE A 35 5.27 -14.46 -6.74
N ARG A 36 6.04 -15.14 -7.58
CA ARG A 36 6.22 -14.78 -9.01
C ARG A 36 4.91 -14.82 -9.80
N ASP A 37 4.02 -15.74 -9.43
CA ASP A 37 2.75 -15.96 -10.10
C ASP A 37 1.60 -15.14 -9.48
N GLU A 38 1.87 -14.39 -8.40
CA GLU A 38 0.86 -13.53 -7.76
C GLU A 38 0.74 -12.16 -8.42
N ILE A 39 -0.45 -11.57 -8.36
CA ILE A 39 -0.68 -10.18 -8.76
C ILE A 39 -0.32 -9.27 -7.59
N TYR A 40 0.62 -8.35 -7.80
CA TYR A 40 1.01 -7.37 -6.80
C TYR A 40 0.13 -6.13 -6.87
N TRP A 41 -0.15 -5.53 -5.70
CA TRP A 41 -0.83 -4.25 -5.58
C TRP A 41 -0.08 -3.09 -6.25
N GLY A 42 1.22 -2.91 -5.97
CA GLY A 42 2.09 -1.91 -6.62
C GLY A 42 1.71 -0.43 -6.45
N LYS A 43 0.67 -0.14 -5.65
CA LYS A 43 0.12 1.21 -5.41
C LYS A 43 0.38 1.64 -3.97
N PRO A 44 0.16 2.93 -3.62
CA PRO A 44 0.18 3.34 -2.23
C PRO A 44 -0.85 2.53 -1.44
N VAL A 45 -0.52 2.20 -0.18
CA VAL A 45 -1.34 1.30 0.64
C VAL A 45 -2.14 2.14 1.62
N PRO A 46 -3.48 2.13 1.54
CA PRO A 46 -4.31 2.84 2.51
C PRO A 46 -4.30 2.16 3.88
N GLY A 47 -4.76 2.88 4.90
CA GLY A 47 -5.03 2.29 6.20
C GLY A 47 -6.10 1.19 6.14
N PHE A 48 -6.05 0.27 7.10
CA PHE A 48 -6.98 -0.83 7.26
C PHE A 48 -7.41 -0.92 8.72
N GLY A 49 -8.68 -1.23 8.97
CA GLY A 49 -9.22 -1.43 10.30
C GLY A 49 -10.63 -0.89 10.46
N ASP A 50 -11.08 -0.90 11.72
CA ASP A 50 -12.38 -0.37 12.12
C ASP A 50 -12.34 1.18 12.11
N PRO A 51 -13.25 1.86 11.37
CA PRO A 51 -13.43 3.31 11.44
C PRO A 51 -13.68 3.87 12.85
N ALA A 52 -14.18 3.03 13.77
CA ALA A 52 -14.45 3.36 15.16
C ALA A 52 -13.41 2.78 16.13
N ALA A 53 -12.26 2.33 15.63
CA ALA A 53 -11.17 1.80 16.46
C ALA A 53 -10.73 2.83 17.51
N ARG A 54 -10.55 2.37 18.76
CA ARG A 54 -10.02 3.21 19.85
C ARG A 54 -8.49 3.24 19.94
N MET A 55 -7.82 2.47 19.09
CA MET A 55 -6.35 2.35 19.04
C MET A 55 -5.89 2.34 17.60
N LEU A 56 -4.79 3.06 17.32
CA LEU A 56 -4.15 3.12 16.01
C LEU A 56 -2.71 2.62 16.11
N LEU A 57 -2.36 1.64 15.28
CA LEU A 57 -0.99 1.17 15.11
C LEU A 57 -0.39 1.81 13.86
N ILE A 58 0.73 2.52 14.04
CA ILE A 58 1.43 3.22 12.96
C ILE A 58 2.77 2.53 12.73
N GLY A 59 2.90 1.90 11.56
CA GLY A 59 4.17 1.32 11.11
C GLY A 59 5.08 2.35 10.41
N LEU A 60 6.29 1.92 10.07
CA LEU A 60 7.26 2.76 9.35
C LEU A 60 6.92 2.92 7.87
N ALA A 61 6.79 1.81 7.13
CA ALA A 61 6.50 1.79 5.70
C ALA A 61 5.99 0.40 5.23
N PRO A 62 5.27 0.32 4.11
CA PRO A 62 4.95 -0.93 3.45
C PRO A 62 6.20 -1.73 3.06
N ALA A 63 6.21 -3.03 3.38
CA ALA A 63 7.26 -3.94 2.89
C ALA A 63 7.11 -4.24 1.38
N ALA A 64 8.24 -4.38 0.69
CA ALA A 64 8.32 -4.61 -0.76
C ALA A 64 7.48 -5.81 -1.25
N HIS A 65 7.40 -6.89 -0.47
CA HIS A 65 6.61 -8.08 -0.79
C HIS A 65 5.54 -8.43 0.26
N GLY A 66 5.26 -7.49 1.18
CA GLY A 66 4.14 -7.55 2.11
C GLY A 66 2.99 -6.71 1.55
N ALA A 67 2.77 -5.54 2.16
CA ALA A 67 1.72 -4.61 1.76
C ALA A 67 1.81 -4.11 0.30
N ASN A 68 3.01 -4.00 -0.29
CA ASN A 68 3.14 -3.67 -1.73
C ASN A 68 2.68 -4.82 -2.66
N ARG A 69 2.60 -6.05 -2.14
CA ARG A 69 2.00 -7.21 -2.81
C ARG A 69 0.50 -7.30 -2.54
N THR A 70 0.10 -7.22 -1.27
CA THR A 70 -1.28 -7.52 -0.84
C THR A 70 -2.24 -6.33 -0.90
N GLY A 71 -1.73 -5.09 -0.90
CA GLY A 71 -2.55 -3.88 -0.83
C GLY A 71 -3.17 -3.61 0.53
N ARG A 72 -2.76 -4.36 1.57
CA ARG A 72 -3.19 -4.18 2.96
C ARG A 72 -1.96 -4.00 3.84
N VAL A 73 -2.04 -3.10 4.84
CA VAL A 73 -0.98 -3.00 5.85
C VAL A 73 -0.87 -4.30 6.66
N PHE A 74 0.38 -4.66 6.98
CA PHE A 74 0.77 -5.90 7.66
C PHE A 74 0.20 -7.16 6.99
#